data_AF-A0A5M9WYS5-F1
#
_entry.id   AF-A0A5M9WYS5-F1
#
_cell.length_a   1.000
_cell.length_b   1.000
_cell.length_c   1.000
_cell.angle_alpha   90.00
_cell.angle_beta   90.00
_cell.angle_gamma   90.00
#
_symmetry.space_group_name_H-M   'P 1'
#
loop_
_entity.id
_entity.type
_entity.pdbx_description
1 polymer ?
#
loop_
_entity_poly.entity_id
_entity_poly.type
_entity_poly.pdbx_seq_one_letter_code
_entity_poly.pdbx_strand_id
1 'polypeptide(L)'
;SSQMASEITRTQQTIRSITGSSPSLFRPPYGATNATLKSVISQNGLREVLWNVDSQDWNGASASQIVAAVNRMASGDVILMHDQYQTTLQAIPQIAQNLKNRGLCAGMISPSTGRAVAPDGATNNPPATTVRIETENMTKSGQYTGNISSPFNGVVLYANNDAVRTTHNFSSGTHSFALRGASNNANMARVDLKIGGQTKGTFYFGGSSPAVYTLNNISHGTGNQVIELIVTADDGTWDAYLDYLEIS
;
A
#
# COMPACT_ATOMS: atom_id res chain seq x y z
N SER A 1 18.36 -5.15 29.80
CA SER A 1 17.93 -4.43 28.59
C SER A 1 18.98 -4.42 27.48
N SER A 2 20.29 -4.43 27.78
CA SER A 2 21.37 -4.37 26.79
C SER A 2 21.34 -5.46 25.72
N GLN A 3 21.13 -6.73 26.10
CA GLN A 3 21.02 -7.82 25.12
C GLN A 3 19.82 -7.64 24.17
N MET A 4 18.65 -7.35 24.71
CA MET A 4 17.43 -7.07 23.93
C MET A 4 17.62 -5.89 22.96
N ALA A 5 18.23 -4.80 23.44
CA ALA A 5 18.54 -3.64 22.59
C ALA A 5 19.53 -3.99 21.48
N SER A 6 20.56 -4.80 21.80
CA SER A 6 21.55 -5.27 20.83
C SER A 6 20.91 -6.16 19.75
N GLU A 7 20.05 -7.10 20.15
CA GLU A 7 19.33 -7.98 19.21
C GLU A 7 18.41 -7.20 18.28
N ILE A 8 17.64 -6.24 18.82
CA ILE A 8 16.76 -5.37 18.03
C ILE A 8 17.58 -4.51 17.07
N THR A 9 18.64 -3.85 17.55
CA THR A 9 19.48 -2.97 16.73
C THR A 9 20.13 -3.75 15.59
N ARG A 10 20.72 -4.91 15.88
CA ARG A 10 21.36 -5.76 14.88
C ARG A 10 20.35 -6.24 13.84
N THR A 11 19.14 -6.60 14.26
CA THR A 11 18.06 -7.00 13.34
C THR A 11 17.67 -5.85 12.41
N GLN A 12 17.48 -4.64 12.94
CA GLN A 12 17.18 -3.44 12.15
C GLN A 12 18.28 -3.15 11.11
N GLN A 13 19.55 -3.27 11.52
CA GLN A 13 20.70 -3.06 10.64
C GLN A 13 20.76 -4.11 9.53
N THR A 14 20.59 -5.39 9.86
CA THR A 14 20.56 -6.48 8.87
C THR A 14 19.45 -6.27 7.86
N ILE A 15 18.22 -5.99 8.30
CA ILE A 15 17.09 -5.77 7.38
C ILE A 15 17.35 -4.55 6.49
N ARG A 16 17.88 -3.46 7.05
CA ARG A 16 18.25 -2.26 6.26
C ARG A 16 19.33 -2.56 5.24
N SER A 17 20.34 -3.35 5.59
CA SER A 17 21.43 -3.69 4.67
C SER A 17 20.96 -4.51 3.46
N ILE A 18 19.91 -5.31 3.64
CA ILE A 18 19.35 -6.18 2.60
C ILE A 18 18.29 -5.44 1.77
N THR A 19 17.43 -4.66 2.42
CA THR A 19 16.21 -4.11 1.79
C THR A 19 16.28 -2.60 1.51
N GLY A 20 17.32 -1.91 2.00
CA GLY A 20 17.42 -0.45 1.96
C GLY A 20 16.53 0.28 2.97
N SER A 21 15.65 -0.43 3.67
CA SER A 21 14.66 0.13 4.60
C SER A 21 14.71 -0.52 5.97
N SER A 22 14.38 0.23 7.03
CA SER A 22 14.26 -0.32 8.39
C SER A 22 12.79 -0.52 8.75
N PRO A 23 12.41 -1.66 9.36
CA PRO A 23 11.08 -1.85 9.92
C PRO A 23 10.75 -0.75 10.95
N SER A 24 9.47 -0.38 11.05
CA SER A 24 8.96 0.52 12.09
C SER A 24 7.97 -0.16 13.04
N LEU A 25 7.67 -1.43 12.81
CA LEU A 25 6.73 -2.22 13.60
C LEU A 25 7.45 -3.40 14.24
N PHE A 26 7.04 -3.76 15.46
CA PHE A 26 7.59 -4.86 16.22
C PHE A 26 6.46 -5.63 16.89
N ARG A 27 6.45 -6.96 16.73
CA ARG A 27 5.55 -7.84 17.47
C ARG A 27 6.38 -8.71 18.41
N PRO A 28 6.22 -8.60 19.74
CA PRO A 28 6.97 -9.43 20.67
C PRO A 28 6.67 -10.92 20.44
N PRO A 29 7.69 -11.80 20.50
CA PRO A 29 7.47 -13.23 20.56
C PRO A 29 6.45 -13.57 21.66
N TYR A 30 5.50 -14.44 21.34
CA TYR A 30 4.42 -14.87 22.25
C TYR A 30 3.54 -13.73 22.81
N GLY A 31 3.63 -12.50 22.29
CA GLY A 31 2.96 -11.35 22.89
C GLY A 31 3.59 -10.88 24.20
N ALA A 32 4.77 -11.40 24.57
CA ALA A 32 5.42 -11.11 25.84
C ALA A 32 5.97 -9.67 25.87
N THR A 33 5.24 -8.76 26.53
CA THR A 33 5.59 -7.34 26.60
C THR A 33 5.65 -6.81 28.02
N ASN A 34 6.53 -5.84 28.25
CA ASN A 34 6.66 -5.11 29.50
C ASN A 34 7.23 -3.70 29.24
N ALA A 35 7.32 -2.88 30.29
CA ALA A 35 7.80 -1.50 30.18
C ALA A 35 9.23 -1.41 29.61
N THR A 36 10.11 -2.35 29.98
CA THR A 36 11.49 -2.41 29.48
C THR A 36 11.53 -2.63 27.97
N LEU A 37 10.78 -3.60 27.46
CA LEU A 37 10.69 -3.87 26.03
C LEU A 37 10.13 -2.66 25.27
N LYS A 38 9.03 -2.08 25.76
CA LYS A 38 8.40 -0.89 25.16
C LYS A 38 9.38 0.28 25.05
N SER A 39 10.19 0.50 26.08
CA SER A 39 11.25 1.52 26.05
C SER A 39 12.31 1.21 24.99
N VAL A 40 12.78 -0.03 24.92
CA VAL A 40 13.85 -0.42 23.98
C VAL A 40 13.38 -0.32 22.53
N ILE A 41 12.18 -0.82 22.20
CA ILE A 41 11.65 -0.73 20.83
C ILE A 41 11.38 0.73 20.44
N SER A 42 10.85 1.55 21.35
CA SER A 42 10.61 2.97 21.07
C SER A 42 11.89 3.74 20.80
N GLN A 43 12.98 3.46 21.52
CA GLN A 43 14.31 4.06 21.26
C GLN A 43 14.88 3.67 19.89
N ASN A 44 14.42 2.55 19.32
CA ASN A 44 14.80 2.07 18.00
C ASN A 44 13.80 2.49 16.90
N GLY A 45 12.85 3.40 17.21
CA GLY A 45 11.83 3.84 16.25
C GLY A 45 10.79 2.77 15.90
N LEU A 46 10.69 1.72 16.71
CA LEU A 46 9.75 0.62 16.52
C LEU A 46 8.50 0.82 17.38
N ARG A 47 7.36 0.42 16.82
CA ARG A 47 6.07 0.43 17.50
C ARG A 47 5.56 -0.99 17.74
N GLU A 48 5.12 -1.25 18.96
CA GLU A 48 4.52 -2.53 19.32
C GLU A 48 3.19 -2.75 18.58
N VAL A 49 3.02 -3.95 18.02
CA VAL A 49 1.77 -4.43 17.43
C VAL A 49 1.43 -5.78 18.05
N LEU A 50 0.21 -5.91 18.56
CA LEU A 50 -0.37 -7.14 19.09
C LEU A 50 -1.66 -7.47 18.33
N TRP A 51 -2.40 -8.46 18.82
CA TRP A 51 -3.70 -8.86 18.29
C TRP A 51 -4.82 -8.55 19.27
N ASN A 52 -6.02 -8.35 18.74
CA ASN A 52 -7.26 -8.15 19.46
C ASN A 52 -8.00 -9.48 19.63
N VAL A 53 -7.94 -10.32 18.59
CA VAL A 53 -8.62 -11.61 18.56
C VAL A 53 -7.61 -12.71 18.33
N ASP A 54 -7.52 -13.62 19.30
CA ASP A 54 -6.85 -14.91 19.14
C ASP A 54 -7.86 -15.92 18.58
N SER A 55 -7.51 -16.53 17.44
CA SER A 55 -8.32 -17.56 16.79
C SER A 55 -8.29 -18.90 17.52
N GLN A 56 -7.32 -19.09 18.43
CA GLN A 56 -7.07 -20.33 19.17
C GLN A 56 -6.79 -21.54 18.27
N ASP A 57 -6.40 -21.29 17.02
CA ASP A 57 -6.10 -22.34 16.04
C ASP A 57 -4.96 -23.27 16.47
N TRP A 58 -4.01 -22.73 17.23
CA TRP A 58 -2.89 -23.46 17.82
C TRP A 58 -3.28 -24.44 18.93
N ASN A 59 -4.52 -24.36 19.46
CA ASN A 59 -4.99 -25.14 20.61
C ASN A 59 -5.91 -26.31 20.21
N GLY A 60 -5.73 -26.86 19.01
CA GLY A 60 -6.52 -28.00 18.51
C GLY A 60 -7.98 -27.66 18.19
N ALA A 61 -8.30 -26.39 17.98
CA ALA A 61 -9.64 -25.94 17.63
C ALA A 61 -10.09 -26.49 16.26
N SER A 62 -11.37 -26.83 16.15
CA SER A 62 -12.00 -27.15 14.87
C SER A 62 -12.13 -25.90 13.99
N ALA A 63 -12.30 -26.08 12.68
CA ALA A 63 -12.51 -24.95 11.77
C ALA A 63 -13.72 -24.08 12.18
N SER A 64 -14.80 -24.69 12.69
CA SER A 64 -15.97 -23.94 13.16
C SER A 64 -15.72 -23.14 14.43
N GLN A 65 -14.89 -23.65 15.36
CA GLN A 65 -14.47 -22.93 16.56
C GLN A 65 -13.57 -21.74 16.18
N ILE A 66 -12.66 -21.93 15.22
CA ILE A 66 -11.81 -20.86 14.68
C ILE A 66 -12.69 -19.77 14.05
N VAL A 67 -13.64 -20.13 13.18
CA VAL A 67 -14.60 -19.17 12.58
C VAL A 67 -15.37 -18.41 13.67
N ALA A 68 -15.87 -19.10 14.70
CA ALA A 68 -16.61 -18.47 15.79
C ALA A 68 -15.76 -17.49 16.60
N ALA A 69 -14.51 -17.84 16.90
CA ALA A 69 -13.56 -16.98 17.61
C ALA A 69 -13.27 -15.68 16.82
N VAL A 70 -13.26 -15.76 15.49
CA VAL A 70 -12.96 -14.65 14.58
C VAL A 70 -14.19 -13.79 14.28
N ASN A 71 -15.39 -14.36 14.29
CA ASN A 71 -16.63 -13.64 14.00
C ASN A 71 -16.94 -12.48 14.97
N ARG A 72 -16.29 -12.42 16.13
CA ARG A 72 -16.40 -11.29 17.08
C ARG A 72 -15.56 -10.06 16.72
N MET A 73 -14.69 -10.16 15.71
CA MET A 73 -13.81 -9.05 15.31
C MET A 73 -14.59 -7.81 14.88
N ALA A 74 -14.05 -6.64 15.18
CA ALA A 74 -14.51 -5.33 14.73
C ALA A 74 -13.53 -4.69 13.74
N SER A 75 -13.94 -3.58 13.11
CA SER A 75 -13.06 -2.76 12.27
C SER A 75 -11.84 -2.29 13.07
N GLY A 76 -10.64 -2.46 12.50
CA GLY A 76 -9.38 -2.13 13.16
C GLY A 76 -8.82 -3.20 14.10
N ASP A 77 -9.47 -4.35 14.25
CA ASP A 77 -8.92 -5.48 14.99
C ASP A 77 -7.84 -6.22 14.21
N VAL A 78 -6.83 -6.70 14.94
CA VAL A 78 -5.79 -7.60 14.43
C VAL A 78 -6.08 -9.02 14.91
N ILE A 79 -5.97 -10.00 14.02
CA ILE A 79 -6.18 -11.42 14.31
C ILE A 79 -4.85 -12.16 14.43
N LEU A 80 -4.73 -13.03 15.44
CA LEU A 80 -3.67 -14.04 15.52
C LEU A 80 -4.14 -15.35 14.88
N MET A 81 -3.42 -15.79 13.84
CA MET A 81 -3.55 -17.09 13.19
C MET A 81 -2.17 -17.64 12.83
N HIS A 82 -2.13 -18.94 12.56
CA HIS A 82 -0.95 -19.70 12.14
C HIS A 82 -1.24 -20.44 10.83
N ASP A 83 -0.28 -20.46 9.92
CA ASP A 83 -0.38 -21.07 8.59
C ASP A 83 -0.10 -22.58 8.57
N GLN A 84 0.32 -23.16 9.70
CA GLN A 84 0.71 -24.57 9.80
C GLN A 84 -0.45 -25.56 10.04
N TYR A 85 -1.64 -25.09 10.42
CA TYR A 85 -2.76 -25.98 10.78
C TYR A 85 -3.76 -26.14 9.64
N GLN A 86 -4.10 -27.39 9.29
CA GLN A 86 -5.09 -27.68 8.27
C GLN A 86 -6.47 -27.09 8.60
N THR A 87 -6.83 -27.06 9.89
CA THR A 87 -8.09 -26.46 10.36
C THR A 87 -8.13 -24.95 10.15
N THR A 88 -7.00 -24.25 10.25
CA THR A 88 -6.89 -22.83 9.89
C THR A 88 -7.18 -22.61 8.41
N LEU A 89 -6.54 -23.40 7.54
CA LEU A 89 -6.76 -23.31 6.09
C LEU A 89 -8.23 -23.55 5.71
N GLN A 90 -8.90 -24.49 6.38
CA GLN A 90 -10.33 -24.76 6.19
C GLN A 90 -11.24 -23.63 6.68
N ALA A 91 -10.84 -22.89 7.73
CA ALA A 91 -11.63 -21.81 8.30
C ALA A 91 -11.59 -20.51 7.46
N ILE A 92 -10.47 -20.24 6.78
CA ILE A 92 -10.21 -18.97 6.07
C ILE A 92 -11.34 -18.57 5.10
N PRO A 93 -11.85 -19.43 4.21
CA PRO A 93 -12.90 -19.03 3.26
C PRO A 93 -14.18 -18.53 3.96
N GLN A 94 -14.61 -19.21 5.03
CA GLN A 94 -15.80 -18.83 5.77
C GLN A 94 -15.57 -17.57 6.61
N ILE A 95 -14.39 -17.41 7.21
CA ILE A 95 -13.98 -16.16 7.87
C ILE A 95 -14.08 -14.99 6.90
N ALA A 96 -13.45 -15.11 5.73
CA ALA A 96 -13.43 -14.05 4.73
C ALA A 96 -14.85 -13.68 4.28
N GLN A 97 -15.72 -14.67 4.05
CA GLN A 97 -17.11 -14.43 3.69
C GLN A 97 -17.89 -13.73 4.81
N ASN A 98 -17.75 -14.16 6.06
CA ASN A 98 -18.44 -13.56 7.19
C ASN A 98 -18.01 -12.11 7.43
N LEU A 99 -16.71 -11.83 7.37
CA LEU A 99 -16.17 -10.48 7.54
C LEU A 99 -16.64 -9.57 6.40
N LYS A 100 -16.59 -10.05 5.15
CA LYS A 100 -17.09 -9.31 3.99
C LYS A 100 -18.59 -8.99 4.11
N ASN A 101 -19.41 -9.95 4.53
CA ASN A 101 -20.85 -9.73 4.76
C ASN A 101 -21.13 -8.69 5.85
N ARG A 102 -20.18 -8.46 6.74
CA ARG A 102 -20.23 -7.43 7.78
C ARG A 102 -19.59 -6.10 7.36
N GLY A 103 -19.21 -5.96 6.09
CA GLY A 103 -18.55 -4.76 5.56
C GLY A 103 -17.09 -4.60 6.00
N LEU A 104 -16.45 -5.67 6.48
CA LEU A 104 -15.04 -5.66 6.88
C LEU A 104 -14.16 -6.22 5.77
N CYS A 105 -12.93 -5.73 5.68
CA CYS A 105 -11.91 -6.18 4.74
C CYS A 105 -10.59 -6.49 5.46
N ALA A 106 -9.75 -7.32 4.83
CA ALA A 106 -8.36 -7.44 5.24
C ALA A 106 -7.65 -6.12 4.96
N GLY A 107 -6.76 -5.70 5.85
CA GLY A 107 -6.06 -4.43 5.77
C GLY A 107 -4.56 -4.56 6.06
N MET A 108 -3.89 -3.43 6.25
CA MET A 108 -2.48 -3.37 6.63
C MET A 108 -2.32 -2.76 8.03
N ILE A 109 -1.21 -3.06 8.69
CA ILE A 109 -0.85 -2.30 9.90
C ILE A 109 -0.10 -1.04 9.47
N SER A 110 -0.67 0.11 9.80
CA SER A 110 -0.06 1.41 9.54
C SER A 110 1.32 1.51 10.21
N PRO A 111 2.42 1.67 9.46
CA PRO A 111 3.77 1.77 10.02
C PRO A 111 3.97 2.97 10.96
N SER A 112 3.16 4.03 10.80
CA SER A 112 3.21 5.26 11.61
C SER A 112 2.41 5.14 12.90
N THR A 113 1.20 4.56 12.84
CA THR A 113 0.27 4.51 13.98
C THR A 113 0.25 3.16 14.71
N GLY A 114 0.70 2.09 14.08
CA GLY A 114 0.63 0.72 14.60
C GLY A 114 -0.78 0.13 14.63
N ARG A 115 -1.76 0.80 14.02
CA ARG A 115 -3.15 0.35 13.95
C ARG A 115 -3.42 -0.38 12.65
N ALA A 116 -4.31 -1.37 12.70
CA ALA A 116 -4.89 -1.90 11.47
C ALA A 116 -5.71 -0.82 10.77
N VAL A 117 -5.47 -0.65 9.49
CA VAL A 117 -6.20 0.22 8.58
C VAL A 117 -6.64 -0.61 7.39
N ALA A 118 -7.80 -0.28 6.82
CA ALA A 118 -8.22 -0.88 5.56
C ALA A 118 -7.15 -0.64 4.46
N PRO A 119 -7.14 -1.41 3.36
CA PRO A 119 -6.14 -1.31 2.29
C PRO A 119 -6.01 0.09 1.67
N ASP A 120 -7.04 0.92 1.84
CA ASP A 120 -7.16 2.32 1.40
C ASP A 120 -6.88 3.33 2.54
N GLY A 121 -6.47 2.88 3.74
CA GLY A 121 -6.26 3.74 4.90
C GLY A 121 -7.53 4.14 5.67
N ALA A 122 -8.71 3.60 5.33
CA ALA A 122 -9.96 3.99 5.98
C ALA A 122 -10.08 3.43 7.42
N THR A 123 -9.72 4.24 8.42
CA THR A 123 -10.47 4.26 9.70
C THR A 123 -11.86 4.82 9.42
N ASN A 124 -12.89 4.52 10.22
CA ASN A 124 -14.31 4.93 10.09
C ASN A 124 -14.60 6.47 9.97
N ASN A 125 -13.87 7.20 9.15
CA ASN A 125 -14.37 8.31 8.39
C ASN A 125 -15.18 7.73 7.21
N PRO A 126 -16.17 8.47 6.67
CA PRO A 126 -16.68 8.15 5.34
C PRO A 126 -15.49 7.91 4.40
N PRO A 127 -15.60 6.97 3.42
CA PRO A 127 -14.47 6.60 2.58
C PRO A 127 -13.76 7.86 2.15
N ALA A 128 -12.45 7.95 2.38
CA ALA A 128 -11.65 8.99 1.75
C ALA A 128 -12.04 8.90 0.28
N THR A 129 -12.75 9.90 -0.22
CA THR A 129 -13.48 9.81 -1.48
C THR A 129 -12.44 9.45 -2.53
N THR A 130 -12.37 8.18 -2.94
CA THR A 130 -11.37 7.76 -3.90
C THR A 130 -11.68 8.50 -5.18
N VAL A 131 -10.80 9.43 -5.55
CA VAL A 131 -10.97 10.20 -6.77
C VAL A 131 -10.24 9.45 -7.87
N ARG A 132 -11.01 8.83 -8.75
CA ARG A 132 -10.49 8.24 -9.98
C ARG A 132 -10.53 9.28 -11.10
N ILE A 133 -9.41 9.42 -11.79
CA ILE A 133 -9.22 10.33 -12.91
C ILE A 133 -8.72 9.51 -14.09
N GLU A 134 -9.57 9.35 -15.10
CA GLU A 134 -9.16 8.72 -16.37
C GLU A 134 -8.11 9.59 -17.07
N THR A 135 -7.01 8.99 -17.50
CA THR A 135 -5.87 9.74 -18.06
C THR A 135 -6.18 10.33 -19.43
N GLU A 136 -7.08 9.73 -20.20
CA GLU A 136 -7.56 10.27 -21.48
C GLU A 136 -8.28 11.62 -21.32
N ASN A 137 -8.82 11.90 -20.13
CA ASN A 137 -9.49 13.16 -19.78
C ASN A 137 -8.53 14.23 -19.23
N MET A 138 -7.27 13.88 -18.98
CA MET A 138 -6.25 14.83 -18.54
C MET A 138 -5.70 15.67 -19.71
N THR A 139 -5.16 16.85 -19.39
CA THR A 139 -4.50 17.72 -20.39
C THR A 139 -3.18 17.09 -20.82
N LYS A 140 -3.04 16.85 -22.12
CA LYS A 140 -1.85 16.24 -22.72
C LYS A 140 -0.79 17.31 -23.00
N SER A 141 0.48 16.96 -22.83
CA SER A 141 1.63 17.81 -23.18
C SER A 141 2.82 16.94 -23.55
N GLY A 142 3.77 17.49 -24.30
CA GLY A 142 4.87 16.71 -24.86
C GLY A 142 4.67 16.46 -26.35
N GLN A 143 5.65 15.81 -26.96
CA GLN A 143 5.75 15.72 -28.41
C GLN A 143 4.80 14.66 -29.00
N TYR A 144 4.59 13.56 -28.28
CA TYR A 144 3.92 12.37 -28.81
C TYR A 144 2.78 11.85 -27.94
N THR A 145 2.48 12.50 -26.81
CA THR A 145 1.38 12.10 -25.92
C THR A 145 0.07 11.95 -26.70
N GLY A 146 -0.49 10.74 -26.69
CA GLY A 146 -1.67 10.38 -27.50
C GLY A 146 -2.70 9.57 -26.72
N ASN A 147 -3.91 9.44 -27.27
CA ASN A 147 -4.91 8.50 -26.76
C ASN A 147 -4.64 7.09 -27.27
N ILE A 148 -4.98 6.09 -26.48
CA ILE A 148 -5.01 4.67 -26.87
C ILE A 148 -6.36 4.05 -26.50
N SER A 149 -6.70 2.94 -27.17
CA SER A 149 -7.89 2.13 -26.86
C SER A 149 -7.55 0.65 -26.57
N SER A 150 -6.27 0.30 -26.58
CA SER A 150 -5.75 -1.03 -26.26
C SER A 150 -4.38 -0.87 -25.60
N PRO A 151 -4.07 -1.59 -24.51
CA PRO A 151 -4.87 -2.67 -23.86
C PRO A 151 -6.05 -2.16 -23.01
N PHE A 152 -6.25 -0.85 -22.94
CA PHE A 152 -7.37 -0.16 -22.30
C PHE A 152 -7.57 1.21 -22.98
N ASN A 153 -8.69 1.88 -22.67
CA ASN A 153 -8.82 3.30 -22.99
C ASN A 153 -7.91 4.10 -22.05
N GLY A 154 -7.18 5.06 -22.59
CA GLY A 154 -6.18 5.79 -21.82
C GLY A 154 -5.27 6.64 -22.69
N VAL A 155 -4.05 6.87 -22.20
CA VAL A 155 -2.99 7.59 -22.92
C VAL A 155 -1.72 6.79 -23.04
N VAL A 156 -0.92 7.15 -24.04
CA VAL A 156 0.45 6.69 -24.23
C VAL A 156 1.43 7.85 -24.10
N LEU A 157 2.53 7.62 -23.41
CA LEU A 157 3.69 8.51 -23.31
C LEU A 157 4.87 7.78 -23.97
N TYR A 158 5.38 8.29 -25.10
CA TYR A 158 6.40 7.63 -25.91
C TYR A 158 7.81 8.08 -25.56
N ALA A 159 7.98 9.36 -25.22
CA ALA A 159 9.31 9.95 -25.08
C ALA A 159 9.43 10.81 -23.82
N ASN A 160 10.67 11.16 -23.49
CA ASN A 160 10.94 12.12 -22.43
C ASN A 160 10.17 13.44 -22.64
N ASN A 161 9.53 13.91 -21.58
CA ASN A 161 8.63 15.07 -21.52
C ASN A 161 7.22 14.86 -22.09
N ASP A 162 6.87 13.66 -22.54
CA ASP A 162 5.46 13.29 -22.70
C ASP A 162 4.80 13.19 -21.32
N ALA A 163 3.64 13.84 -21.19
CA ALA A 163 2.95 13.95 -19.92
C ALA A 163 1.44 14.17 -20.07
N VAL A 164 0.72 13.78 -19.02
CA VAL A 164 -0.66 14.21 -18.77
C VAL A 164 -0.78 14.96 -17.45
N ARG A 165 -1.67 15.95 -17.41
CA ARG A 165 -1.83 16.85 -16.26
C ARG A 165 -3.29 17.07 -15.92
N THR A 166 -3.56 17.24 -14.62
CA THR A 166 -4.86 17.71 -14.13
C THR A 166 -4.66 18.59 -12.90
N THR A 167 -5.61 19.46 -12.61
CA THR A 167 -5.64 20.21 -11.35
C THR A 167 -6.59 19.53 -10.40
N HIS A 168 -6.12 19.19 -9.20
CA HIS A 168 -6.92 18.59 -8.16
C HIS A 168 -6.86 19.46 -6.91
N ASN A 169 -8.02 19.67 -6.26
CA ASN A 169 -8.09 20.41 -5.00
C ASN A 169 -7.93 19.44 -3.83
N PHE A 170 -6.78 19.50 -3.15
CA PHE A 170 -6.50 18.65 -2.01
C PHE A 170 -6.95 19.31 -0.70
N SER A 171 -7.89 18.68 0.01
CA SER A 171 -8.31 19.13 1.34
C SER A 171 -7.30 18.77 2.45
N SER A 172 -6.39 17.83 2.19
CA SER A 172 -5.35 17.37 3.11
C SER A 172 -3.97 17.28 2.42
N GLY A 173 -2.89 17.15 3.19
CA GLY A 173 -1.51 17.22 2.68
C GLY A 173 -0.83 15.87 2.43
N THR A 174 -1.55 14.75 2.50
CA THR A 174 -0.97 13.41 2.31
C THR A 174 -2.01 12.45 1.77
N HIS A 175 -1.69 11.79 0.65
CA HIS A 175 -2.55 10.79 0.01
C HIS A 175 -1.70 9.65 -0.56
N SER A 176 -2.37 8.55 -0.88
CA SER A 176 -1.85 7.51 -1.76
C SER A 176 -2.29 7.76 -3.20
N PHE A 177 -1.41 7.42 -4.14
CA PHE A 177 -1.64 7.55 -5.58
C PHE A 177 -1.47 6.19 -6.23
N ALA A 178 -2.52 5.66 -6.83
CA ALA A 178 -2.51 4.38 -7.53
C ALA A 178 -2.70 4.62 -9.03
N LEU A 179 -1.69 4.29 -9.83
CA LEU A 179 -1.73 4.43 -11.28
C LEU A 179 -1.89 3.05 -11.92
N ARG A 180 -2.96 2.87 -12.69
CA ARG A 180 -3.09 1.70 -13.56
C ARG A 180 -2.42 1.98 -14.90
N GLY A 181 -1.56 1.07 -15.31
CA GLY A 181 -0.83 1.20 -16.57
C GLY A 181 -0.14 -0.09 -17.00
N ALA A 182 0.61 0.01 -18.07
CA ALA A 182 1.42 -1.06 -18.64
C ALA A 182 2.62 -0.47 -19.39
N SER A 183 3.62 -1.30 -19.66
CA SER A 183 4.59 -1.04 -20.73
C SER A 183 3.98 -1.44 -22.08
N ASN A 184 4.50 -0.92 -23.19
CA ASN A 184 4.14 -1.45 -24.52
C ASN A 184 4.74 -2.85 -24.78
N ASN A 185 5.77 -3.25 -24.04
CA ASN A 185 6.50 -4.49 -24.25
C ASN A 185 6.98 -5.11 -22.91
N ALA A 186 7.98 -5.99 -22.94
CA ALA A 186 8.50 -6.67 -21.75
C ALA A 186 9.48 -5.82 -20.92
N ASN A 187 9.96 -4.70 -21.46
CA ASN A 187 10.83 -3.77 -20.74
C ASN A 187 10.02 -2.94 -19.75
N MET A 188 10.69 -2.50 -18.68
CA MET A 188 10.06 -1.77 -17.59
C MET A 188 9.83 -0.30 -17.97
N ALA A 189 8.56 0.10 -18.13
CA ALA A 189 8.19 1.49 -18.28
C ALA A 189 8.16 2.22 -16.94
N ARG A 190 8.50 3.52 -16.95
CA ARG A 190 8.58 4.38 -15.76
C ARG A 190 7.85 5.69 -15.98
N VAL A 191 7.06 6.09 -14.99
CA VAL A 191 6.31 7.36 -15.03
C VAL A 191 6.48 8.09 -13.71
N ASP A 192 7.00 9.30 -13.74
CA ASP A 192 7.14 10.13 -12.55
C ASP A 192 5.82 10.79 -12.19
N LEU A 193 5.49 10.74 -10.90
CA LEU A 193 4.44 11.55 -10.28
C LEU A 193 5.04 12.90 -9.88
N LYS A 194 4.50 13.99 -10.41
CA LYS A 194 4.76 15.35 -9.93
C LYS A 194 3.49 15.96 -9.33
N ILE A 195 3.64 16.62 -8.18
CA ILE A 195 2.56 17.38 -7.54
C ILE A 195 3.09 18.77 -7.21
N GLY A 196 2.42 19.81 -7.71
CA GLY A 196 2.86 21.20 -7.55
C GLY A 196 4.25 21.46 -8.16
N GLY A 197 4.58 20.75 -9.25
CA GLY A 197 5.88 20.84 -9.93
C GLY A 197 7.02 20.05 -9.29
N GLN A 198 6.81 19.41 -8.14
CA GLN A 198 7.82 18.60 -7.46
C GLN A 198 7.62 17.11 -7.75
N THR A 199 8.68 16.40 -8.13
CA THR A 199 8.66 14.93 -8.24
C THR A 199 8.45 14.30 -6.86
N LYS A 200 7.46 13.42 -6.75
CA LYS A 200 7.04 12.76 -5.51
C LYS A 200 7.36 11.27 -5.49
N GLY A 201 7.51 10.65 -6.65
CA GLY A 201 7.87 9.25 -6.80
C GLY A 201 7.72 8.81 -8.24
N THR A 202 8.00 7.53 -8.50
CA THR A 202 7.97 6.95 -9.84
C THR A 202 7.12 5.67 -9.79
N PHE A 203 6.20 5.54 -10.74
CA PHE A 203 5.45 4.32 -11.00
C PHE A 203 6.25 3.41 -11.93
N TYR A 204 6.17 2.09 -11.72
CA TYR A 204 6.91 1.10 -12.50
C TYR A 204 5.96 0.05 -13.09
N PHE A 205 6.05 -0.18 -14.40
CA PHE A 205 5.27 -1.19 -15.11
C PHE A 205 6.22 -2.17 -15.80
N GLY A 206 6.39 -3.35 -15.20
CA GLY A 206 7.40 -4.34 -15.60
C GLY A 206 7.06 -5.18 -16.84
N GLY A 207 6.01 -4.84 -17.58
CA GLY A 207 5.61 -5.59 -18.77
C GLY A 207 4.30 -5.10 -19.39
N SER A 208 3.85 -5.80 -20.42
CA SER A 208 2.70 -5.40 -21.25
C SER A 208 1.32 -5.75 -20.66
N SER A 209 1.29 -6.48 -19.55
CA SER A 209 0.04 -6.76 -18.83
C SER A 209 -0.35 -5.58 -17.95
N PRO A 210 -1.58 -5.05 -18.06
CA PRO A 210 -2.03 -3.96 -17.20
C PRO A 210 -1.96 -4.30 -15.71
N ALA A 211 -1.36 -3.40 -14.93
CA ALA A 211 -1.19 -3.53 -13.48
C ALA A 211 -1.39 -2.18 -12.80
N VAL A 212 -1.63 -2.22 -11.47
CA VAL A 212 -1.73 -1.02 -10.64
C VAL A 212 -0.46 -0.91 -9.81
N TYR A 213 0.21 0.25 -9.87
CA TYR A 213 1.32 0.59 -8.98
C TYR A 213 0.88 1.69 -8.02
N THR A 214 1.14 1.51 -6.72
CA THR A 214 0.70 2.46 -5.68
C THR A 214 1.89 3.10 -4.98
N LEU A 215 1.90 4.43 -4.96
CA LEU A 215 2.77 5.26 -4.13
C LEU A 215 2.00 5.68 -2.88
N ASN A 216 2.44 5.21 -1.71
CA ASN A 216 1.74 5.45 -0.45
C ASN A 216 2.33 6.62 0.34
N ASN A 217 1.47 7.31 1.10
CA ASN A 217 1.86 8.38 2.04
C ASN A 217 2.65 9.52 1.36
N ILE A 218 2.23 9.94 0.18
CA ILE A 218 2.88 11.02 -0.55
C ILE A 218 2.47 12.37 0.05
N SER A 219 3.44 13.08 0.61
CA SER A 219 3.22 14.43 1.14
C SER A 219 3.28 15.51 0.06
N HIS A 220 2.28 16.38 0.06
CA HIS A 220 2.13 17.51 -0.88
C HIS A 220 1.38 18.68 -0.25
N GLY A 221 1.30 19.81 -0.97
CA GLY A 221 0.52 20.98 -0.53
C GLY A 221 -1.00 20.74 -0.61
N THR A 222 -1.76 21.50 0.18
CA THR A 222 -3.23 21.55 0.11
C THR A 222 -3.71 22.54 -0.96
N GLY A 223 -5.02 22.59 -1.21
CA GLY A 223 -5.64 23.46 -2.22
C GLY A 223 -5.43 22.94 -3.64
N ASN A 224 -5.59 23.82 -4.62
CA ASN A 224 -5.39 23.46 -6.03
C ASN A 224 -3.91 23.13 -6.29
N GLN A 225 -3.63 21.88 -6.59
CA GLN A 225 -2.32 21.41 -7.02
C GLN A 225 -2.41 20.81 -8.41
N VAL A 226 -1.40 21.07 -9.23
CA VAL A 226 -1.24 20.36 -10.50
C VAL A 226 -0.66 18.99 -10.20
N ILE A 227 -1.37 17.94 -10.62
CA ILE A 227 -0.86 16.58 -10.71
C ILE A 227 -0.38 16.37 -12.14
N GLU A 228 0.83 15.85 -12.29
CA GLU A 228 1.45 15.54 -13.57
C GLU A 228 2.01 14.12 -13.52
N LEU A 229 1.71 13.34 -14.56
CA LEU A 229 2.31 12.04 -14.86
C LEU A 229 3.19 12.22 -16.08
N ILE A 230 4.50 12.02 -15.95
CA ILE A 230 5.49 12.38 -16.97
C ILE A 230 6.56 11.31 -17.15
N VAL A 231 6.96 11.06 -18.40
CA VAL A 231 8.13 10.24 -18.73
C VAL A 231 9.40 11.11 -18.71
N THR A 232 10.43 10.67 -17.99
CA THR A 232 11.71 11.38 -17.83
C THR A 232 12.94 10.50 -18.04
N ALA A 233 12.73 9.19 -18.23
CA ALA A 233 13.77 8.18 -18.31
C ALA A 233 13.64 7.25 -19.52
N ASP A 234 12.87 7.65 -20.54
CA ASP A 234 12.81 6.90 -21.80
C ASP A 234 14.18 6.91 -22.50
N ASP A 235 14.53 5.76 -23.05
CA ASP A 235 15.74 5.46 -23.80
C ASP A 235 15.44 4.82 -25.17
N GLY A 236 14.17 4.87 -25.61
CA GLY A 236 13.68 4.30 -26.86
C GLY A 236 13.38 2.80 -26.80
N THR A 237 13.39 2.19 -25.61
CA THR A 237 13.17 0.74 -25.46
C THR A 237 11.79 0.36 -24.90
N TRP A 238 10.97 1.32 -24.47
CA TRP A 238 9.63 1.11 -23.92
C TRP A 238 8.77 2.37 -24.08
N ASP A 239 7.45 2.18 -24.16
CA ASP A 239 6.47 3.26 -24.03
C ASP A 239 5.60 2.99 -22.79
N ALA A 240 5.07 4.05 -22.17
CA ALA A 240 4.20 3.93 -21.01
C ALA A 240 2.73 4.10 -21.41
N TYR A 241 1.90 3.09 -21.16
CA TYR A 241 0.45 3.13 -21.33
C TYR A 241 -0.21 3.38 -19.98
N LEU A 242 -1.07 4.39 -19.88
CA LEU A 242 -1.72 4.81 -18.64
C LEU A 242 -3.24 4.78 -18.83
N ASP A 243 -3.96 4.19 -17.88
CA ASP A 243 -5.41 4.05 -17.87
C ASP A 243 -6.00 5.15 -16.99
N TYR A 244 -5.91 4.99 -15.67
CA TYR A 244 -6.43 5.92 -14.68
C TYR A 244 -5.47 6.13 -13.53
N LEU A 245 -5.62 7.27 -12.87
CA LEU A 245 -5.02 7.58 -11.56
C LEU A 245 -6.10 7.61 -10.49
N GLU A 246 -5.89 6.89 -9.40
CA GLU A 246 -6.70 6.95 -8.18
C GLU A 246 -5.95 7.68 -7.07
N ILE A 247 -6.67 8.51 -6.34
CA ILE A 247 -6.19 9.29 -5.19
C ILE A 247 -7.03 8.91 -3.98
N SER A 248 -6.38 8.52 -2.88
CA SER A 248 -7.02 8.08 -1.63
C SER A 248 -6.33 8.66 -0.41
#